data_AF-A0A6N0ISC7-F1
#
_entry.id   AF-A0A6N0ISC7-F1
#
_cell.length_a   1.000
_cell.length_b   1.000
_cell.length_c   1.000
_cell.angle_alpha   90.00
_cell.angle_beta   90.00
_cell.angle_gamma   90.00
#
_symmetry.space_group_name_H-M   'P 1'
#
loop_
_entity.id
_entity.type
_entity.pdbx_description
1 polymer ?
#
loop_
_entity_poly.entity_id
_entity_poly.type
_entity_poly.pdbx_seq_one_letter_code
_entity_poly.pdbx_strand_id
1 'polypeptide(L)'
;MIESKTNTGYCGGNNLGFQYCLNDNSNYLLVLNNDVIITRRTLSLLKKAFEKDEKLVMVSPMVNGELIENSTFLVRINENLNSTLASTQDDSGFVYKYYIYWMCYCIFKEFFLKKNYGGFNENYFMYVEEIEIAFRARKKMVIM
;
A
#
# COMPACT_ATOMS: atom_id res chain seq x y z
N MET A 1 -18.09 -13.10 0.38
CA MET A 1 -17.88 -12.32 1.63
C MET A 1 -17.12 -13.22 2.60
N ILE A 2 -16.09 -12.70 3.26
CA ILE A 2 -15.32 -13.43 4.28
C ILE A 2 -15.71 -12.81 5.61
N GLU A 3 -16.15 -13.63 6.56
CA GLU A 3 -16.62 -13.16 7.86
C GLU A 3 -15.62 -13.53 8.95
N SER A 4 -15.34 -12.58 9.84
CA SER A 4 -14.53 -12.83 11.03
C SER A 4 -15.44 -13.30 12.18
N LYS A 5 -15.04 -14.36 12.89
CA LYS A 5 -15.78 -14.88 14.06
C LYS A 5 -15.71 -13.95 15.28
N THR A 6 -14.68 -13.10 15.33
CA THR A 6 -14.43 -12.15 16.42
C THR A 6 -13.93 -10.84 15.84
N ASN A 7 -14.11 -9.73 16.55
CA ASN A 7 -13.60 -8.43 16.12
C ASN A 7 -12.08 -8.34 16.40
N THR A 8 -11.27 -8.63 15.39
CA THR A 8 -9.81 -8.54 15.42
C THR A 8 -9.29 -7.19 14.92
N GLY A 9 -10.17 -6.20 14.83
CA GLY A 9 -9.85 -4.88 14.32
C GLY A 9 -9.63 -4.85 12.81
N TYR A 10 -9.18 -3.69 12.35
CA TYR A 10 -8.90 -3.44 10.94
C TYR A 10 -7.76 -4.34 10.42
N CYS A 11 -6.69 -4.49 11.21
CA CYS A 11 -5.56 -5.35 10.84
C CYS A 11 -5.98 -6.80 10.62
N GLY A 12 -6.63 -7.41 11.61
CA GLY A 12 -7.04 -8.81 11.54
C GLY A 12 -8.11 -9.04 10.47
N GLY A 13 -9.09 -8.15 10.36
CA GLY A 13 -10.13 -8.23 9.33
C GLY A 13 -9.56 -8.19 7.90
N ASN A 14 -8.63 -7.26 7.63
CA ASN A 14 -7.96 -7.18 6.33
C ASN A 14 -7.07 -8.40 6.07
N ASN A 15 -6.36 -8.90 7.09
CA ASN A 15 -5.52 -10.08 6.94
C ASN A 15 -6.29 -11.33 6.53
N LEU A 16 -7.53 -11.51 7.00
CA LEU A 16 -8.41 -12.59 6.51
C LEU A 16 -8.63 -12.48 5.00
N GLY A 17 -8.90 -11.27 4.50
CA GLY A 17 -8.98 -10.99 3.08
C GLY A 17 -7.67 -11.27 2.34
N PHE A 18 -6.54 -10.93 2.95
CA PHE A 18 -5.23 -11.16 2.34
C PHE A 18 -4.93 -12.64 2.17
N GLN A 19 -5.22 -13.46 3.19
CA GLN A 19 -5.04 -14.92 3.10
C GLN A 19 -5.88 -15.53 1.99
N TYR A 20 -7.10 -15.03 1.79
CA TYR A 20 -7.93 -15.46 0.67
C TYR A 20 -7.31 -15.07 -0.68
N CYS A 21 -6.92 -13.81 -0.85
CA CYS A 21 -6.33 -13.32 -2.10
C CYS A 21 -4.97 -13.96 -2.42
N LEU A 22 -4.20 -14.37 -1.42
CA LEU A 22 -2.90 -15.05 -1.63
C LEU A 22 -3.04 -16.40 -2.34
N ASN A 23 -4.19 -17.06 -2.20
CA ASN A 23 -4.50 -18.31 -2.89
C ASN A 23 -5.06 -18.09 -4.30
N ASP A 24 -5.28 -16.84 -4.70
CA ASP A 24 -5.68 -16.45 -6.04
C ASP A 24 -4.46 -16.04 -6.90
N ASN A 25 -4.58 -16.11 -8.22
CA ASN A 25 -3.50 -15.75 -9.17
C ASN A 25 -3.43 -14.22 -9.43
N SER A 26 -3.87 -13.42 -8.46
CA SER A 26 -3.95 -11.97 -8.58
C SER A 26 -2.59 -11.31 -8.32
N ASN A 27 -2.14 -10.45 -9.23
CA ASN A 27 -0.85 -9.75 -9.11
C ASN A 27 -0.85 -8.52 -8.20
N TYR A 28 -2.03 -8.10 -7.77
CA TYR A 28 -2.23 -6.91 -6.97
C TYR A 28 -3.30 -7.17 -5.91
N LEU A 29 -3.08 -6.65 -4.71
CA LEU A 29 -4.08 -6.62 -3.65
C LEU A 29 -4.46 -5.17 -3.38
N LEU A 30 -5.74 -4.84 -3.52
CA LEU A 30 -6.27 -3.52 -3.17
C LEU A 30 -6.99 -3.59 -1.82
N VAL A 31 -6.47 -2.86 -0.84
CA VAL A 31 -7.17 -2.52 0.40
C VAL A 31 -7.98 -1.26 0.14
N LEU A 32 -9.24 -1.23 0.55
CA LEU A 32 -10.16 -0.12 0.32
C LEU A 32 -11.15 -0.04 1.47
N ASN A 33 -11.32 1.14 2.06
CA ASN A 33 -12.38 1.35 3.04
C ASN A 33 -13.76 1.29 2.38
N ASN A 34 -14.76 0.90 3.15
CA ASN A 34 -16.13 0.73 2.67
C ASN A 34 -16.84 2.05 2.28
N ASP A 35 -16.27 3.19 2.65
CA ASP A 35 -16.76 4.55 2.37
C ASP A 35 -16.00 5.24 1.23
N VAL A 36 -15.19 4.51 0.47
CA VAL A 36 -14.39 5.05 -0.63
C VAL A 36 -14.96 4.69 -2.00
N ILE A 37 -15.00 5.68 -2.90
CA ILE A 37 -15.32 5.50 -4.31
C ILE A 37 -14.04 5.62 -5.13
N ILE A 38 -13.73 4.59 -5.92
CA ILE A 38 -12.63 4.60 -6.90
C ILE A 38 -13.17 4.65 -8.32
N THR A 39 -12.42 5.28 -9.22
CA THR A 39 -12.77 5.35 -10.65
C THR A 39 -11.84 4.47 -11.48
N ARG A 40 -12.23 4.17 -12.73
CA ARG A 40 -11.34 3.52 -13.71
C ARG A 40 -10.05 4.31 -13.92
N ARG A 41 -10.13 5.64 -13.86
CA ARG A 41 -8.96 6.53 -13.94
C ARG A 41 -8.01 6.32 -12.76
N THR A 42 -8.55 6.22 -11.55
CA THR A 42 -7.77 5.92 -10.32
C THR A 42 -6.98 4.62 -10.50
N LEU A 43 -7.64 3.53 -10.88
CA LEU A 43 -6.97 2.24 -11.11
C LEU A 43 -5.91 2.31 -12.21
N SER A 44 -6.18 3.08 -13.28
CA SER A 44 -5.22 3.26 -14.38
C SER A 44 -3.95 4.00 -13.94
N LEU A 45 -4.08 5.03 -13.09
CA LEU A 45 -2.93 5.76 -12.54
C LEU A 45 -2.10 4.87 -11.61
N LEU A 46 -2.76 4.08 -10.75
CA LEU A 46 -2.10 3.13 -9.87
C LEU A 46 -1.30 2.08 -10.65
N LYS A 47 -1.89 1.54 -11.73
CA LYS A 47 -1.21 0.58 -12.61
C LYS A 47 0.01 1.21 -13.28
N LYS A 48 -0.14 2.41 -13.86
CA LYS A 48 0.96 3.15 -14.50
C LYS A 48 2.14 3.38 -13.56
N ALA A 49 1.88 3.62 -12.29
CA ALA A 49 2.95 3.76 -11.31
C ALA A 49 3.77 2.48 -11.15
N PHE A 50 3.11 1.33 -10.98
CA PHE A 50 3.80 0.04 -10.91
C PHE A 50 4.55 -0.34 -12.20
N GLU A 51 4.03 0.06 -13.36
CA GLU A 51 4.71 -0.14 -14.65
C GLU A 51 5.94 0.76 -14.81
N LYS A 52 5.92 1.97 -14.22
CA LYS A 52 7.03 2.93 -14.30
C LYS A 52 8.23 2.54 -13.45
N ASP A 53 7.99 1.98 -12.26
CA ASP A 53 9.06 1.61 -11.33
C ASP A 53 8.77 0.24 -10.71
N GLU A 54 9.48 -0.77 -11.23
CA GLU A 54 9.34 -2.16 -10.80
C GLU A 54 9.69 -2.38 -9.32
N LYS A 55 10.44 -1.45 -8.71
CA LYS A 55 10.82 -1.46 -7.28
C LYS A 55 9.70 -0.97 -6.36
N LEU A 56 8.61 -0.43 -6.90
CA LEU A 56 7.45 -0.06 -6.11
C LEU A 56 6.71 -1.31 -5.63
N VAL A 57 6.41 -1.31 -4.34
CA VAL A 57 5.64 -2.39 -3.70
C VAL A 57 4.30 -1.94 -3.16
N MET A 58 4.14 -0.63 -2.93
CA MET A 58 2.93 -0.02 -2.40
C MET A 58 2.65 1.29 -3.11
N VAL A 59 1.39 1.50 -3.45
CA VAL A 59 0.91 2.70 -4.13
C VAL A 59 -0.43 3.12 -3.52
N SER A 60 -0.57 4.40 -3.19
CA SER A 60 -1.83 5.01 -2.76
C SER A 60 -1.95 6.39 -3.39
N PRO A 61 -3.14 6.84 -3.76
CA PRO A 61 -3.37 8.24 -4.11
C PRO A 61 -3.60 9.10 -2.88
N MET A 62 -3.56 10.41 -3.10
CA MET A 62 -3.78 11.41 -2.08
C MET A 62 -5.27 11.68 -1.85
N VAL A 63 -5.67 11.87 -0.59
CA VAL A 63 -7.02 12.30 -0.22
C VAL A 63 -6.91 13.57 0.63
N ASN A 64 -7.26 14.72 0.05
CA ASN A 64 -7.53 16.00 0.73
C ASN A 64 -8.01 17.08 -0.27
N GLY A 65 -9.29 17.06 -0.64
CA GLY A 65 -9.98 18.18 -1.31
C GLY A 65 -9.66 18.42 -2.78
N GLU A 66 -8.52 17.96 -3.26
CA GLU A 66 -8.22 17.81 -4.67
C GLU A 66 -7.90 16.33 -4.89
N LEU A 67 -8.75 15.63 -5.62
CA LEU A 67 -8.23 14.65 -6.58
C LEU A 67 -7.32 15.47 -7.50
N ILE A 68 -6.10 15.77 -7.06
CA ILE A 68 -5.09 16.25 -8.00
C ILE A 68 -5.01 15.08 -8.96
N GLU A 69 -5.38 15.36 -10.18
CA GLU A 69 -5.52 14.42 -11.27
C GLU A 69 -4.23 13.62 -11.59
N ASN A 70 -3.16 13.85 -10.81
CA ASN A 70 -1.82 13.30 -10.87
C ASN A 70 -1.19 12.93 -9.49
N SER A 71 -1.87 13.06 -8.35
CA SER A 71 -1.24 12.78 -7.03
C SER A 71 -1.36 11.32 -6.61
N THR A 72 -0.44 10.51 -7.12
CA THR A 72 -0.20 9.17 -6.55
C THR A 72 1.02 9.23 -5.63
N PHE A 73 0.85 8.85 -4.36
CA PHE A 73 1.96 8.49 -3.49
C PHE A 73 2.48 7.12 -3.88
N LEU A 74 3.75 7.10 -4.26
CA LEU A 74 4.48 5.91 -4.60
C LEU A 74 5.38 5.61 -3.40
N VAL A 75 5.24 4.46 -2.77
CA VAL A 75 6.25 4.05 -1.79
C VAL A 75 7.38 3.41 -2.56
N ARG A 76 8.42 4.22 -2.79
CA ARG A 76 9.70 3.73 -3.31
C ARG A 76 10.51 3.23 -2.16
N ILE A 77 10.73 1.93 -2.15
CA ILE A 77 11.71 1.34 -1.26
C ILE A 77 13.05 1.41 -1.97
N ASN A 78 13.64 2.60 -2.00
CA ASN A 78 15.00 2.82 -2.47
C ASN A 78 15.88 3.15 -1.26
N GLU A 79 17.07 2.56 -1.20
CA GLU A 79 18.09 2.72 -0.17
C GLU A 79 18.49 4.19 0.05
N ASN A 80 18.37 5.03 -0.99
CA ASN A 80 18.87 6.40 -1.01
C ASN A 80 17.94 7.47 -0.47
N LEU A 81 16.70 7.11 -0.14
CA LEU A 81 15.91 8.01 0.66
C LEU A 81 16.46 7.82 2.12
N ASN A 82 17.10 8.86 2.67
CA ASN A 82 17.72 8.84 4.01
C ASN A 82 16.90 9.39 5.21
N SER A 83 15.81 10.14 5.01
CA SER A 83 14.93 10.61 6.10
C SER A 83 13.46 10.20 5.92
N THR A 84 12.81 9.72 6.98
CA THR A 84 11.37 9.36 7.03
C THR A 84 10.41 10.43 6.49
N LEU A 85 10.83 11.70 6.48
CA LEU A 85 10.05 12.84 6.01
C LEU A 85 10.41 13.28 4.58
N ALA A 86 11.46 12.73 3.98
CA ALA A 86 11.83 13.08 2.61
C ALA A 86 10.77 12.58 1.64
N SER A 87 10.31 13.50 0.79
CA SER A 87 9.55 13.18 -0.40
C SER A 87 10.30 13.71 -1.61
N THR A 88 10.20 12.99 -2.72
CA THR A 88 10.69 13.46 -4.02
C THR A 88 9.56 13.38 -5.01
N GLN A 89 9.49 14.33 -5.92
CA GLN A 89 8.51 14.33 -7.01
C GLN A 89 9.27 14.18 -8.32
N ASP A 90 8.76 13.35 -9.23
CA ASP A 90 9.30 13.26 -10.59
C ASP A 90 8.52 14.14 -11.58
N ASP A 91 9.04 14.25 -12.80
CA ASP A 91 8.45 15.07 -13.86
C ASP A 91 7.04 14.63 -14.30
N SER A 92 6.60 13.43 -13.92
CA SER A 92 5.23 12.96 -14.16
C SER A 92 4.26 13.29 -13.02
N GLY A 93 4.75 13.97 -11.98
CA GLY A 93 3.96 14.42 -10.85
C GLY A 93 3.84 13.39 -9.72
N PHE A 94 4.45 12.20 -9.86
CA PHE A 94 4.39 11.18 -8.82
C PHE A 94 5.25 11.55 -7.62
N VAL A 95 4.70 11.36 -6.42
CA VAL A 95 5.38 11.70 -5.17
C VAL A 95 5.86 10.43 -4.50
N TYR A 96 7.16 10.27 -4.39
CA TYR A 96 7.77 9.14 -3.69
C TYR A 96 7.92 9.44 -2.20
N LYS A 97 7.40 8.57 -1.34
CA LYS A 97 7.48 8.64 0.12
C LYS A 97 7.93 7.30 0.71
N TYR A 98 8.31 7.30 1.99
CA TYR A 98 8.66 6.07 2.72
C TYR A 98 7.48 5.37 3.35
N TYR A 99 6.56 6.16 3.85
CA TYR A 99 5.34 5.68 4.46
C TYR A 99 4.19 6.54 3.97
N ILE A 100 3.02 5.95 3.98
CA ILE A 100 1.76 6.61 3.68
C ILE A 100 0.99 6.68 4.99
N TYR A 101 0.26 7.78 5.18
CA TYR A 101 -0.54 8.05 6.36
C TYR A 101 -1.95 8.46 5.90
N TRP A 102 -2.96 8.20 6.73
CA TRP A 102 -4.39 8.39 6.40
C TRP A 102 -4.83 7.64 5.15
N MET A 103 -4.42 6.37 5.04
CA MET A 103 -4.69 5.58 3.86
C MET A 103 -6.14 5.09 3.89
N CYS A 104 -6.98 5.57 2.99
CA CYS A 104 -8.28 4.97 2.76
C CYS A 104 -8.23 3.85 1.69
N TYR A 105 -7.06 3.65 1.07
CA TYR A 105 -6.79 2.59 0.10
C TYR A 105 -5.32 2.38 -0.24
N CYS A 106 -4.89 1.14 -0.45
CA CYS A 106 -3.52 0.82 -0.85
C CYS A 106 -3.49 -0.37 -1.81
N ILE A 107 -2.69 -0.29 -2.88
CA ILE A 107 -2.36 -1.46 -3.68
C ILE A 107 -1.00 -2.01 -3.26
N PHE A 108 -0.98 -3.30 -2.93
CA PHE A 108 0.22 -4.09 -2.71
C PHE A 108 0.51 -4.94 -3.95
N LYS A 109 1.77 -4.98 -4.38
CA LYS A 109 2.22 -5.97 -5.38
C LYS A 109 2.22 -7.35 -4.72
N GLU A 110 1.61 -8.35 -5.35
CA GLU A 110 1.41 -9.71 -4.80
C GLU A 110 2.68 -10.32 -4.17
N PHE A 111 3.82 -10.14 -4.83
CA PHE A 111 5.11 -10.63 -4.36
C PHE A 111 5.51 -10.09 -2.98
N PHE A 112 5.09 -8.86 -2.64
CA PHE A 112 5.29 -8.30 -1.32
C PHE A 112 4.62 -9.17 -0.25
N LEU A 113 3.38 -9.60 -0.45
CA LEU A 113 2.70 -10.45 0.52
C LEU A 113 3.29 -11.87 0.53
N LYS A 114 3.70 -12.40 -0.64
CA LYS A 114 4.24 -13.76 -0.80
C LYS A 114 5.66 -13.94 -0.26
N LYS A 115 6.53 -12.92 -0.29
CA LYS A 115 7.93 -13.00 0.18
C LYS A 115 8.11 -12.82 1.70
N ASN A 116 7.24 -13.42 2.51
CA ASN A 116 7.30 -13.34 3.99
C ASN A 116 7.14 -11.92 4.57
N TYR A 117 6.65 -10.93 3.83
CA TYR A 117 6.30 -9.65 4.46
C TYR A 117 4.96 -9.72 5.18
N GLY A 118 4.15 -10.76 5.01
CA GLY A 118 2.89 -10.94 5.72
C GLY A 118 1.86 -9.84 5.44
N GLY A 119 0.70 -9.92 6.07
CA GLY A 119 -0.27 -8.83 6.08
C GLY A 119 0.06 -7.75 7.11
N PHE A 120 -0.94 -7.01 7.55
CA PHE A 120 -0.82 -6.07 8.64
C PHE A 120 -0.42 -6.75 9.95
N ASN A 121 0.32 -6.05 10.81
CA ASN A 121 0.71 -6.58 12.11
C ASN A 121 -0.49 -6.56 13.08
N GLU A 122 -0.99 -7.75 13.43
CA GLU A 122 -2.19 -7.93 14.27
C GLU A 122 -2.00 -7.55 15.75
N ASN A 123 -0.78 -7.17 16.17
CA ASN A 123 -0.59 -6.52 17.46
C ASN A 123 -1.20 -5.11 17.49
N TYR A 124 -1.51 -4.54 16.32
CA TYR A 124 -2.28 -3.31 16.18
C TYR A 124 -3.73 -3.63 15.83
N PHE A 125 -4.67 -2.92 16.45
CA PHE A 125 -6.08 -3.02 16.11
C PHE A 125 -6.42 -2.21 14.84
N MET A 126 -5.89 -0.98 14.71
CA MET A 126 -6.04 -0.06 13.56
C MET A 126 -5.07 1.14 13.67
N TYR A 127 -4.97 1.96 12.60
CA TYR A 127 -4.24 3.23 12.42
C TYR A 127 -2.74 3.21 12.12
N VAL A 128 -2.00 2.16 12.48
CA VAL A 128 -0.52 2.14 12.40
C VAL A 128 -0.02 1.13 11.38
N GLU A 129 -0.92 0.31 10.87
CA GLU A 129 -0.65 -0.81 9.97
C GLU A 129 0.07 -0.39 8.69
N GLU A 130 -0.26 0.76 8.12
CA GLU A 130 0.33 1.25 6.89
C GLU A 130 1.76 1.73 7.08
N ILE A 131 2.00 2.37 8.21
CA ILE A 131 3.32 2.85 8.60
C ILE A 131 4.19 1.62 8.89
N GLU A 132 3.70 0.71 9.75
CA GLU A 132 4.41 -0.52 10.13
C GLU A 132 4.81 -1.35 8.92
N ILE A 133 3.85 -1.62 8.02
CA ILE A 133 4.10 -2.48 6.87
C ILE A 133 5.08 -1.84 5.90
N ALA A 134 5.04 -0.51 5.71
CA ALA A 134 6.01 0.21 4.90
C ALA A 134 7.43 0.20 5.49
N PHE A 135 7.56 0.35 6.82
CA PHE A 135 8.85 0.20 7.51
C PHE A 135 9.40 -1.22 7.41
N ARG A 136 8.55 -2.22 7.62
CA ARG A 136 8.92 -3.64 7.52
C ARG A 136 9.31 -4.02 6.10
N ALA A 137 8.62 -3.47 5.11
CA ALA A 137 8.95 -3.59 3.69
C ALA A 137 10.37 -3.12 3.40
N ARG A 138 10.74 -1.94 3.92
CA ARG A 138 12.07 -1.36 3.76
C ARG A 138 13.15 -2.25 4.36
N LYS A 139 13.01 -2.61 5.63
CA LYS A 139 14.04 -3.35 6.37
C LYS A 139 14.43 -4.64 5.66
N LYS A 140 13.46 -5.37 5.10
CA LYS A 140 13.72 -6.65 4.45
C LYS A 140 14.31 -6.54 3.04
N MET A 141 14.09 -5.43 2.32
CA MET A 141 14.75 -5.21 1.03
C MET A 141 16.17 -4.66 1.16
N VAL A 142 16.50 -3.97 2.25
CA VAL A 142 17.88 -3.55 2.56
C VAL A 142 18.77 -4.74 2.99
N ILE A 143 18.17 -5.87 3.38
CA ILE A 143 18.87 -7.08 3.87
C ILE A 143 19.03 -8.14 2.74
N MET A 144 18.44 -7.92 1.56
CA MET A 144 18.61 -8.76 0.37
C MET A 144 19.76 -8.26 -0.51
#